data_AF-E4L0I3-F1
#
_entry.id   AF-E4L0I3-F1
#
_cell.length_a   1.000
_cell.length_b   1.000
_cell.length_c   1.000
_cell.angle_alpha   90.00
_cell.angle_beta   90.00
_cell.angle_gamma   90.00
#
_symmetry.space_group_name_H-M   'P 1'
#
loop_
_entity.id
_entity.type
_entity.pdbx_description
1 polymer ?
#
loop_
_entity_poly.entity_id
_entity_poly.type
_entity_poly.pdbx_seq_one_letter_code
_entity_poly.pdbx_strand_id
1 'polypeptide(L)'
;MKFDSTSKKRDETLKKIVISEWKFFTNVNNLGKRAFCQDDSFTFIYSRLCYWNIYNDIILTSYLNDLISAKKDNRNLITEKYAYMMQYTDPKYFSKIKNNLPYISKDKDILVNSIMAIYLAWEEDIRKNNPEILDNKRDLYNSTNSTANTSIEYYFKGELYSYSETTLKLISKYYISAYQKGINLVEKNLKFLKDK
;
A
#
# COMPACT_ATOMS: atom_id res chain seq x y z
N MET A 1 0.37 -34.21 -16.80
CA MET A 1 0.11 -32.79 -16.51
C MET A 1 0.53 -32.49 -15.07
N LYS A 2 1.68 -31.83 -14.87
CA LYS A 2 2.04 -31.27 -13.56
C LYS A 2 1.25 -29.96 -13.43
N PHE A 3 0.14 -29.97 -12.70
CA PHE A 3 -0.49 -28.71 -12.31
C PHE A 3 0.52 -27.94 -11.44
N ASP A 4 0.83 -26.73 -11.86
CA ASP A 4 1.93 -25.91 -11.39
C ASP A 4 1.78 -25.57 -9.90
N SER A 5 2.52 -26.30 -9.05
CA SER A 5 2.52 -26.13 -7.59
C SER A 5 2.94 -24.71 -7.18
N THR A 6 3.66 -24.00 -8.05
CA THR A 6 4.10 -22.62 -7.87
C THR A 6 2.91 -21.66 -7.94
N SER A 7 2.05 -21.80 -8.96
CA SER A 7 0.84 -21.00 -9.11
C SER A 7 -0.09 -21.16 -7.90
N LYS A 8 -0.28 -22.41 -7.43
CA LYS A 8 -1.13 -22.69 -6.26
C LYS A 8 -0.60 -22.03 -4.99
N LYS A 9 0.72 -22.09 -4.75
CA LYS A 9 1.36 -21.47 -3.57
C LYS A 9 1.23 -19.94 -3.58
N ARG A 10 1.38 -19.32 -4.76
CA ARG A 10 1.20 -17.87 -4.91
C ARG A 10 -0.23 -17.46 -4.59
N ASP A 11 -1.22 -18.15 -5.15
CA ASP A 11 -2.64 -17.86 -4.91
C ASP A 11 -3.01 -17.99 -3.43
N GLU A 12 -2.50 -19.01 -2.75
CA GLU A 12 -2.66 -19.18 -1.30
C GLU A 12 -2.03 -18.03 -0.51
N THR A 13 -0.86 -17.54 -0.94
CA THR A 13 -0.16 -16.42 -0.29
C THR A 13 -0.95 -15.12 -0.46
N LEU A 14 -1.41 -14.82 -1.68
CA LEU A 14 -2.27 -13.65 -1.97
C LEU A 14 -3.55 -13.69 -1.16
N LYS A 15 -4.24 -14.84 -1.11
CA LYS A 15 -5.44 -15.03 -0.29
C LYS A 15 -5.17 -14.77 1.18
N LYS A 16 -4.09 -15.31 1.74
CA LYS A 16 -3.70 -15.08 3.14
C LYS A 16 -3.42 -13.61 3.44
N ILE A 17 -2.74 -12.92 2.54
CA ILE A 17 -2.47 -11.48 2.65
C ILE A 17 -3.80 -10.72 2.72
N VAL A 18 -4.64 -10.85 1.69
CA VAL A 18 -5.86 -10.03 1.57
C VAL A 18 -6.88 -10.33 2.67
N ILE A 19 -7.01 -11.59 3.10
CA ILE A 19 -7.87 -11.95 4.25
C ILE A 19 -7.32 -11.34 5.55
N SER A 20 -6.01 -11.30 5.73
CA SER A 20 -5.41 -10.71 6.93
C SER A 20 -5.56 -9.19 6.94
N GLU A 21 -5.36 -8.54 5.79
CA GLU A 21 -5.64 -7.11 5.61
C GLU A 21 -7.12 -6.81 5.86
N TRP A 22 -8.04 -7.62 5.33
CA TRP A 22 -9.46 -7.42 5.58
C TRP A 22 -9.80 -7.49 7.07
N LYS A 23 -9.25 -8.47 7.80
CA LYS A 23 -9.43 -8.58 9.26
C LYS A 23 -8.86 -7.38 10.00
N PHE A 24 -7.71 -6.87 9.57
CA PHE A 24 -7.14 -5.64 10.11
C PHE A 24 -8.04 -4.44 9.82
N PHE A 25 -8.60 -4.34 8.62
CA PHE A 25 -9.46 -3.25 8.18
C PHE A 25 -10.78 -3.21 8.94
N THR A 26 -11.43 -4.37 9.14
CA THR A 26 -12.68 -4.46 9.92
C THR A 26 -12.48 -4.16 11.40
N ASN A 27 -11.27 -4.39 11.92
CA ASN A 27 -10.91 -4.14 13.33
C ASN A 27 -10.27 -2.77 13.56
N VAL A 28 -10.22 -1.87 12.56
CA VAL A 28 -9.83 -0.48 12.80
C VAL A 28 -10.94 0.19 13.61
N ASN A 29 -10.63 0.55 14.86
CA ASN A 29 -11.48 1.40 15.68
C ASN A 29 -11.54 2.80 15.05
N ASN A 30 -12.44 3.01 14.11
CA ASN A 30 -12.85 4.36 13.74
C ASN A 30 -13.49 4.97 15.00
N LEU A 31 -13.03 6.15 15.39
CA LEU A 31 -13.60 6.96 16.47
C LEU A 31 -15.11 7.21 16.25
N GLY A 32 -15.94 6.24 16.61
CA GLY A 32 -17.39 6.37 16.74
C GLY A 32 -18.27 5.97 15.56
N LYS A 33 -17.78 5.71 14.34
CA LYS A 33 -18.65 5.20 13.24
C LYS A 33 -17.93 4.24 12.29
N ARG A 34 -18.53 3.06 12.12
CA ARG A 34 -18.25 2.09 11.04
C ARG A 34 -18.33 2.83 9.70
N ALA A 35 -17.22 2.93 8.97
CA ALA A 35 -17.23 3.58 7.67
C ALA A 35 -18.06 2.72 6.69
N PHE A 36 -18.88 3.35 5.85
CA PHE A 36 -19.69 2.70 4.80
C PHE A 36 -18.87 1.75 3.90
N CYS A 37 -17.55 1.97 3.79
CA CYS A 37 -16.61 1.08 3.12
C CYS A 37 -16.41 -0.31 3.77
N GLN A 38 -17.00 -0.57 4.96
CA GLN A 38 -16.99 -1.90 5.57
C GLN A 38 -18.10 -2.83 5.03
N ASP A 39 -18.98 -2.32 4.15
CA ASP A 39 -20.08 -3.09 3.55
C ASP A 39 -19.77 -3.58 2.11
N ASP A 40 -18.68 -3.11 1.49
CA ASP A 40 -18.20 -3.59 0.18
C ASP A 40 -16.86 -4.35 0.32
N SER A 41 -16.94 -5.51 0.94
CA SER A 41 -15.79 -6.42 1.08
C SER A 41 -15.23 -6.85 -0.28
N PHE A 42 -16.06 -6.93 -1.31
CA PHE A 42 -15.64 -7.37 -2.65
C PHE A 42 -14.69 -6.36 -3.30
N THR A 43 -15.03 -5.07 -3.29
CA THR A 43 -14.16 -4.03 -3.86
C THR A 43 -12.85 -3.90 -3.09
N PHE A 44 -12.87 -4.02 -1.76
CA PHE A 44 -11.64 -4.06 -0.97
C PHE A 44 -10.77 -5.27 -1.37
N ILE A 45 -11.32 -6.48 -1.34
CA ILE A 45 -10.58 -7.70 -1.62
C ILE A 45 -10.00 -7.67 -3.04
N TYR A 46 -10.81 -7.31 -4.04
CA TYR A 46 -10.38 -7.25 -5.43
C TYR A 46 -9.24 -6.24 -5.64
N SER A 47 -9.41 -5.01 -5.11
CA SER A 47 -8.37 -3.98 -5.27
C SER A 47 -7.05 -4.36 -4.60
N ARG A 48 -7.09 -5.01 -3.43
CA ARG A 48 -5.89 -5.53 -2.77
C ARG A 48 -5.27 -6.70 -3.53
N LEU A 49 -6.07 -7.58 -4.13
CA LEU A 49 -5.55 -8.65 -5.00
C LEU A 49 -4.80 -8.05 -6.20
N CYS A 50 -5.38 -7.09 -6.91
CA CYS A 50 -4.71 -6.42 -8.04
C CYS A 50 -3.40 -5.74 -7.59
N TYR A 51 -3.45 -5.01 -6.46
CA TYR A 51 -2.28 -4.35 -5.90
C TYR A 51 -1.15 -5.34 -5.55
N TRP A 52 -1.46 -6.43 -4.85
CA TRP A 52 -0.43 -7.40 -4.48
C TRP A 52 0.05 -8.23 -5.68
N ASN A 53 -0.78 -8.42 -6.70
CA ASN A 53 -0.42 -9.22 -7.85
C ASN A 53 0.67 -8.58 -8.75
N ILE A 54 0.95 -7.28 -8.60
CA ILE A 54 2.09 -6.65 -9.32
C ILE A 54 3.45 -7.06 -8.74
N TYR A 55 3.50 -7.59 -7.51
CA TYR A 55 4.72 -7.96 -6.80
C TYR A 55 5.08 -9.44 -6.97
N ASN A 56 6.38 -9.73 -6.89
CA ASN A 56 6.90 -11.10 -6.93
C ASN A 56 6.71 -11.86 -5.61
N ASP A 57 6.86 -13.19 -5.64
CA ASP A 57 6.59 -14.07 -4.50
C ASP A 57 7.45 -13.80 -3.26
N ILE A 58 8.67 -13.28 -3.46
CA ILE A 58 9.59 -12.93 -2.36
C ILE A 58 9.00 -11.76 -1.56
N ILE A 59 8.48 -10.74 -2.25
CA ILE A 59 7.82 -9.60 -1.60
C ILE A 59 6.52 -10.04 -0.94
N LEU A 60 5.71 -10.87 -1.60
CA LEU A 60 4.47 -11.39 -1.01
C LEU A 60 4.75 -12.16 0.29
N THR A 61 5.77 -13.01 0.29
CA THR A 61 6.16 -13.78 1.49
C THR A 61 6.65 -12.85 2.61
N SER A 62 7.47 -11.85 2.27
CA SER A 62 7.95 -10.86 3.24
C SER A 62 6.79 -10.08 3.86
N TYR A 63 5.85 -9.59 3.04
CA TYR A 63 4.70 -8.85 3.53
C TYR A 63 3.74 -9.70 4.36
N LEU A 64 3.53 -10.97 3.98
CA LEU A 64 2.75 -11.89 4.80
C LEU A 64 3.38 -12.08 6.20
N ASN A 65 4.71 -12.12 6.28
CA ASN A 65 5.42 -12.17 7.57
C ASN A 65 5.25 -10.88 8.37
N ASP A 66 5.18 -9.72 7.73
CA ASP A 66 4.88 -8.45 8.41
C ASP A 66 3.49 -8.50 9.06
N LEU A 67 2.48 -8.98 8.34
CA LEU A 67 1.11 -9.15 8.85
C LEU A 67 1.06 -10.13 10.03
N ILE A 68 1.74 -11.27 9.93
CA ILE A 68 1.80 -12.29 10.99
C ILE A 68 2.48 -11.72 12.24
N SER A 69 3.61 -11.03 12.06
CA SER A 69 4.39 -10.45 13.17
C SER A 69 3.61 -9.34 13.85
N ALA A 70 3.01 -8.41 13.07
CA ALA A 70 2.16 -7.37 13.62
C ALA A 70 1.02 -7.95 14.45
N LYS A 71 0.32 -8.98 13.92
CA LYS A 71 -0.75 -9.64 14.67
C LYS A 71 -0.24 -10.27 15.98
N LYS A 72 0.93 -10.92 15.97
CA LYS A 72 1.56 -11.51 17.16
C LYS A 72 1.86 -10.45 18.22
N ASP A 73 2.25 -9.26 17.79
CA ASP A 73 2.58 -8.12 18.65
C ASP A 73 1.35 -7.28 19.04
N ASN A 74 0.12 -7.75 18.76
CA ASN A 74 -1.14 -6.99 18.91
C ASN A 74 -1.17 -5.65 18.17
N ARG A 75 -0.41 -5.54 17.08
CA ARG A 75 -0.38 -4.39 16.17
C ARG A 75 -1.29 -4.63 14.97
N ASN A 76 -1.76 -3.53 14.38
CA ASN A 76 -2.59 -3.53 13.19
C ASN A 76 -1.96 -2.61 12.13
N LEU A 77 -1.41 -3.21 11.07
CA LEU A 77 -0.69 -2.45 10.03
C LEU A 77 -1.57 -1.45 9.28
N ILE A 78 -2.88 -1.69 9.18
CA ILE A 78 -3.82 -0.76 8.54
C ILE A 78 -4.07 0.44 9.44
N THR A 79 -4.21 0.22 10.75
CA THR A 79 -4.27 1.32 11.73
C THR A 79 -2.98 2.13 11.71
N GLU A 80 -1.83 1.48 11.71
CA GLU A 80 -0.52 2.14 11.61
C GLU A 80 -0.40 2.96 10.32
N LYS A 81 -0.84 2.42 9.18
CA LYS A 81 -0.87 3.13 7.89
C LYS A 81 -1.60 4.47 7.99
N TYR A 82 -2.82 4.48 8.54
CA TYR A 82 -3.59 5.71 8.69
C TYR A 82 -2.97 6.64 9.72
N ALA A 83 -2.40 6.10 10.79
CA ALA A 83 -1.68 6.89 11.78
C ALA A 83 -0.44 7.57 11.19
N TYR A 84 0.39 6.89 10.41
CA TYR A 84 1.53 7.52 9.73
C TYR A 84 1.11 8.53 8.66
N MET A 85 -0.01 8.31 7.97
CA MET A 85 -0.57 9.31 7.04
C MET A 85 -0.91 10.62 7.77
N MET A 86 -1.38 10.53 9.03
CA MET A 86 -1.68 11.71 9.86
C MET A 86 -0.47 12.58 10.17
N GLN A 87 0.77 12.10 9.99
CA GLN A 87 1.96 12.94 10.05
C GLN A 87 1.85 14.16 9.13
N TYR A 88 1.16 14.01 7.99
CA TYR A 88 1.00 15.04 6.98
C TYR A 88 -0.39 15.67 6.99
N THR A 89 -1.43 14.91 7.32
CA THR A 89 -2.82 15.40 7.26
C THR A 89 -3.35 15.97 8.58
N ASP A 90 -2.83 15.51 9.72
CA ASP A 90 -3.14 16.06 11.06
C ASP A 90 -1.92 15.94 12.00
N PRO A 91 -0.90 16.81 11.84
CA PRO A 91 0.34 16.74 12.62
C PRO A 91 0.12 16.90 14.14
N LYS A 92 -0.93 17.64 14.53
CA LYS A 92 -1.29 17.86 15.93
C LYS A 92 -1.79 16.57 16.57
N TYR A 93 -2.67 15.84 15.90
CA TYR A 93 -3.13 14.53 16.39
C TYR A 93 -2.02 13.48 16.29
N PHE A 94 -1.25 13.44 15.20
CA PHE A 94 -0.12 12.54 15.04
C PHE A 94 0.88 12.65 16.20
N SER A 95 1.21 13.87 16.62
CA SER A 95 2.12 14.11 17.76
C SER A 95 1.65 13.48 19.07
N LYS A 96 0.34 13.26 19.25
CA LYS A 96 -0.24 12.60 20.43
C LYS A 96 -0.15 11.07 20.35
N ILE A 97 -0.23 10.50 19.15
CA ILE A 97 -0.27 9.04 18.94
C ILE A 97 1.07 8.45 18.51
N LYS A 98 2.05 9.26 18.09
CA LYS A 98 3.33 8.80 17.51
C LYS A 98 4.10 7.82 18.41
N ASN A 99 4.01 7.98 19.73
CA ASN A 99 4.70 7.12 20.69
C ASN A 99 4.08 5.71 20.78
N ASN A 100 2.88 5.52 20.23
CA ASN A 100 2.21 4.22 20.14
C ASN A 100 2.50 3.50 18.81
N LEU A 101 3.25 4.14 17.91
CA LEU A 101 3.61 3.59 16.61
C LEU A 101 5.05 3.04 16.64
N PRO A 102 5.35 2.02 15.82
CA PRO A 102 6.74 1.62 15.60
C PRO A 102 7.62 2.82 15.19
N TYR A 103 8.84 2.85 15.70
CA TYR A 103 9.79 3.89 15.34
C TYR A 103 10.18 3.81 13.85
N ILE A 104 10.24 4.96 13.18
CA ILE A 104 10.75 5.06 11.80
C ILE A 104 12.24 5.41 11.87
N SER A 105 13.08 4.43 11.53
CA SER A 105 14.52 4.64 11.41
C SER A 105 14.86 5.52 10.20
N LYS A 106 16.05 6.11 10.20
CA LYS A 106 16.58 6.87 9.05
C LYS A 106 16.65 6.00 7.79
N ASP A 107 17.07 4.75 7.92
CA ASP A 107 17.16 3.82 6.80
C ASP A 107 15.77 3.51 6.22
N LYS A 108 14.76 3.35 7.10
CA LYS A 108 13.36 3.17 6.69
C LYS A 108 12.85 4.40 5.93
N ASP A 109 13.11 5.60 6.44
CA ASP A 109 12.72 6.86 5.79
C ASP A 109 13.33 6.99 4.39
N ILE A 110 14.63 6.69 4.24
CA ILE A 110 15.32 6.70 2.94
C ILE A 110 14.67 5.71 1.96
N LEU A 111 14.35 4.49 2.41
CA LEU A 111 13.70 3.48 1.57
C LEU A 111 12.31 3.93 1.11
N VAL A 112 11.49 4.46 2.02
CA VAL A 112 10.14 4.96 1.71
C VAL A 112 10.21 6.09 0.69
N ASN A 113 11.09 7.07 0.91
CA ASN A 113 11.24 8.20 -0.01
C ASN A 113 11.76 7.77 -1.39
N SER A 114 12.68 6.79 -1.45
CA SER A 114 13.17 6.23 -2.72
C SER A 114 12.09 5.50 -3.50
N ILE A 115 11.25 4.71 -2.82
CA ILE A 115 10.11 4.02 -3.44
C ILE A 115 9.09 5.05 -3.93
N MET A 116 8.79 6.06 -3.10
CA MET A 116 7.81 7.10 -3.43
C MET A 116 8.23 7.91 -4.66
N ALA A 117 9.51 8.26 -4.79
CA ALA A 117 10.02 9.01 -5.94
C ALA A 117 9.75 8.26 -7.27
N ILE A 118 10.01 6.95 -7.31
CA ILE A 118 9.73 6.12 -8.50
C ILE A 118 8.22 6.01 -8.74
N TYR A 119 7.44 5.79 -7.67
CA TYR A 119 5.98 5.69 -7.78
C TYR A 119 5.35 6.98 -8.35
N LEU A 120 5.79 8.14 -7.88
CA LEU A 120 5.30 9.44 -8.36
C LEU A 120 5.70 9.69 -9.82
N ALA A 121 6.92 9.35 -10.22
CA ALA A 121 7.35 9.45 -11.62
C ALA A 121 6.47 8.58 -12.55
N TRP A 122 6.09 7.38 -12.10
CA TRP A 122 5.15 6.52 -12.82
C TRP A 122 3.73 7.10 -12.90
N GLU A 123 3.25 7.70 -11.83
CA GLU A 123 1.96 8.39 -11.79
C GLU A 123 1.92 9.64 -12.71
N GLU A 124 3.03 10.37 -12.83
CA GLU A 124 3.20 11.50 -13.76
C GLU A 124 3.22 11.02 -15.21
N ASP A 125 3.97 9.96 -15.48
CA ASP A 125 4.05 9.32 -16.80
C ASP A 125 2.67 8.88 -17.31
N ILE A 126 1.87 8.24 -16.45
CA ILE A 126 0.49 7.85 -16.78
C ILE A 126 -0.38 9.07 -17.06
N ARG A 127 -0.33 10.11 -16.22
CA ARG A 127 -1.11 11.34 -16.44
C ARG A 127 -0.78 12.01 -17.77
N LYS A 128 0.47 11.94 -18.20
CA LYS A 128 0.94 12.54 -19.45
C LYS A 128 0.56 11.70 -20.67
N ASN A 129 0.75 10.38 -20.58
CA ASN A 129 0.74 9.51 -21.75
C ASN A 129 -0.55 8.70 -21.88
N ASN A 130 -1.11 8.22 -20.77
CA ASN A 130 -2.29 7.36 -20.72
C ASN A 130 -3.31 7.85 -19.67
N PRO A 131 -3.76 9.13 -19.67
CA PRO A 131 -4.62 9.67 -18.61
C PRO A 131 -5.95 8.92 -18.45
N GLU A 132 -6.45 8.28 -19.50
CA GLU A 132 -7.70 7.54 -19.52
C GLU A 132 -7.70 6.31 -18.60
N ILE A 133 -6.54 5.78 -18.22
CA ILE A 133 -6.47 4.63 -17.29
C ILE A 133 -6.61 5.02 -15.81
N LEU A 134 -6.57 6.31 -15.49
CA LEU A 134 -6.71 6.80 -14.13
C LEU A 134 -8.19 6.80 -13.73
N ASP A 135 -8.50 6.10 -12.65
CA ASP A 135 -9.84 6.08 -12.03
C ASP A 135 -9.96 7.07 -10.86
N ASN A 136 -8.87 7.77 -10.52
CA ASN A 136 -8.81 8.63 -9.34
C ASN A 136 -8.89 10.13 -9.69
N LYS A 137 -9.71 10.86 -8.93
CA LYS A 137 -9.72 12.33 -8.89
C LYS A 137 -8.76 12.88 -7.82
N ARG A 138 -7.83 12.06 -7.30
CA ARG A 138 -6.93 12.48 -6.21
C ARG A 138 -5.73 13.18 -6.80
N ASP A 139 -5.34 14.27 -6.12
CA ASP A 139 -4.11 14.97 -6.44
C ASP A 139 -2.90 14.09 -6.12
N LEU A 140 -1.90 14.16 -7.01
CA LEU A 140 -0.66 13.43 -6.87
C LEU A 140 0.12 13.91 -5.64
N TYR A 141 0.28 15.23 -5.57
CA TYR A 141 0.92 15.97 -4.49
C TYR A 141 -0.13 16.72 -3.66
N ASN A 142 0.25 17.14 -2.46
CA ASN A 142 -0.63 18.01 -1.69
C ASN A 142 -0.72 19.39 -2.35
N SER A 143 -1.95 19.84 -2.63
CA SER A 143 -2.23 21.18 -3.17
C SER A 143 -3.05 21.97 -2.16
N THR A 144 -2.74 23.24 -1.99
CA THR A 144 -3.50 24.15 -1.11
C THR A 144 -4.95 24.34 -1.56
N ASN A 145 -5.28 23.98 -2.80
CA ASN A 145 -6.62 24.09 -3.39
C ASN A 145 -7.32 22.73 -3.57
N SER A 146 -6.79 21.66 -2.98
CA SER A 146 -7.33 20.31 -3.14
C SER A 146 -8.71 20.16 -2.51
N THR A 147 -9.64 19.53 -3.24
CA THR A 147 -10.91 19.05 -2.69
C THR A 147 -10.83 17.60 -2.19
N ALA A 148 -9.69 16.94 -2.38
CA ALA A 148 -9.47 15.58 -1.92
C ALA A 148 -9.08 15.55 -0.43
N ASN A 149 -9.58 14.54 0.30
CA ASN A 149 -9.26 14.37 1.72
C ASN A 149 -7.75 14.09 1.98
N THR A 150 -6.99 13.62 0.97
CA THR A 150 -5.54 13.38 1.05
C THR A 150 -4.93 13.15 -0.34
N SER A 151 -3.65 13.46 -0.52
CA SER A 151 -2.90 13.19 -1.76
C SER A 151 -2.51 11.71 -1.90
N ILE A 152 -2.17 11.30 -3.12
CA ILE A 152 -1.62 9.96 -3.39
C ILE A 152 -0.31 9.77 -2.60
N GLU A 153 0.56 10.77 -2.60
CA GLU A 153 1.83 10.74 -1.88
C GLU A 153 1.66 10.40 -0.39
N TYR A 154 0.81 11.15 0.33
CA TYR A 154 0.65 10.97 1.77
C TYR A 154 -0.02 9.65 2.12
N TYR A 155 -1.02 9.26 1.33
CA TYR A 155 -1.70 7.98 1.51
C TYR A 155 -0.75 6.79 1.31
N PHE A 156 0.08 6.84 0.27
CA PHE A 156 1.00 5.75 -0.03
C PHE A 156 2.21 5.73 0.90
N LYS A 157 2.73 6.90 1.32
CA LYS A 157 3.75 6.99 2.38
C LYS A 157 3.27 6.33 3.67
N GLY A 158 2.03 6.59 4.10
CA GLY A 158 1.45 5.93 5.27
C GLY A 158 1.47 4.39 5.14
N GLU A 159 1.12 3.88 3.95
CA GLU A 159 1.16 2.45 3.68
C GLU A 159 2.58 1.88 3.78
N LEU A 160 3.56 2.53 3.13
CA LEU A 160 4.96 2.09 3.17
C LEU A 160 5.54 2.15 4.59
N TYR A 161 5.21 3.15 5.40
CA TYR A 161 5.67 3.22 6.78
C TYR A 161 5.11 2.11 7.68
N SER A 162 4.00 1.47 7.31
CA SER A 162 3.47 0.30 8.04
C SER A 162 4.28 -0.98 7.79
N TYR A 163 5.10 -1.03 6.74
CA TYR A 163 5.84 -2.25 6.37
C TYR A 163 7.14 -2.38 7.16
N SER A 164 7.70 -3.60 7.25
CA SER A 164 9.03 -3.79 7.80
C SER A 164 10.12 -3.23 6.86
N GLU A 165 11.28 -2.91 7.41
CA GLU A 165 12.44 -2.53 6.59
C GLU A 165 12.85 -3.64 5.61
N THR A 166 12.70 -4.91 5.99
CA THR A 166 12.99 -6.05 5.11
C THR A 166 12.11 -6.01 3.87
N THR A 167 10.80 -5.84 4.05
CA THR A 167 9.85 -5.71 2.95
C THR A 167 10.14 -4.48 2.09
N LEU A 168 10.44 -3.34 2.71
CA LEU A 168 10.78 -2.11 1.99
C LEU A 168 12.08 -2.24 1.16
N LYS A 169 13.11 -2.91 1.68
CA LYS A 169 14.35 -3.19 0.91
C LYS A 169 14.05 -4.02 -0.34
N LEU A 170 13.16 -5.01 -0.24
CA LEU A 170 12.76 -5.84 -1.38
C LEU A 170 11.92 -5.04 -2.40
N ILE A 171 10.95 -4.25 -1.93
CA ILE A 171 10.14 -3.38 -2.79
C ILE A 171 11.02 -2.35 -3.50
N SER A 172 11.92 -1.68 -2.79
CA SER A 172 12.84 -0.70 -3.37
C SER A 172 13.68 -1.30 -4.50
N LYS A 173 14.30 -2.47 -4.29
CA LYS A 173 15.05 -3.18 -5.34
C LYS A 173 14.17 -3.54 -6.54
N TYR A 174 12.94 -3.98 -6.28
CA TYR A 174 12.00 -4.35 -7.33
C TYR A 174 11.54 -3.14 -8.16
N TYR A 175 11.26 -2.02 -7.50
CA TYR A 175 10.87 -0.76 -8.15
C TYR A 175 12.00 -0.22 -9.01
N ILE A 176 13.23 -0.19 -8.50
CA ILE A 176 14.42 0.23 -9.26
C ILE A 176 14.59 -0.66 -10.50
N SER A 177 14.50 -1.99 -10.35
CA SER A 177 14.64 -2.90 -11.49
C SER A 177 13.52 -2.73 -12.52
N ALA A 178 12.27 -2.52 -12.09
CA ALA A 178 11.16 -2.27 -12.99
C ALA A 178 11.34 -0.94 -13.75
N TYR A 179 11.75 0.12 -13.03
CA TYR A 179 12.00 1.43 -13.61
C TYR A 179 13.11 1.38 -14.67
N GLN A 180 14.23 0.70 -14.38
CA GLN A 180 15.33 0.49 -15.33
C GLN A 180 14.92 -0.30 -16.58
N LYS A 181 13.89 -1.14 -16.48
CA LYS A 181 13.34 -1.92 -17.59
C LYS A 181 12.21 -1.19 -18.33
N GLY A 182 11.88 0.05 -17.96
CA GLY A 182 10.76 0.80 -18.53
C GLY A 182 9.39 0.22 -18.17
N ILE A 183 9.29 -0.55 -17.08
CA ILE A 183 8.03 -1.15 -16.63
C ILE A 183 7.39 -0.25 -15.58
N ASN A 184 6.23 0.31 -15.89
CA ASN A 184 5.42 1.09 -14.97
C ASN A 184 4.48 0.17 -14.15
N LEU A 185 4.81 -0.05 -12.87
CA LEU A 185 4.03 -0.95 -12.01
C LEU A 185 2.68 -0.36 -11.60
N VAL A 186 2.56 0.97 -11.54
CA VAL A 186 1.29 1.65 -11.25
C VAL A 186 0.32 1.44 -12.40
N GLU A 187 0.79 1.61 -13.64
CA GLU A 187 0.00 1.34 -14.83
C GLU A 187 -0.47 -0.13 -14.86
N LYS A 188 0.43 -1.07 -14.56
CA LYS A 188 0.07 -2.49 -14.47
C LYS A 188 -1.05 -2.75 -13.46
N ASN A 189 -1.00 -2.12 -12.29
CA ASN A 189 -2.05 -2.22 -11.28
C ASN A 189 -3.38 -1.62 -11.78
N LEU A 190 -3.35 -0.43 -12.41
CA LEU A 190 -4.55 0.22 -12.94
C LEU A 190 -5.21 -0.60 -14.04
N LYS A 191 -4.43 -1.23 -14.93
CA LYS A 191 -4.94 -2.16 -15.95
C LYS A 191 -5.68 -3.34 -15.30
N PHE A 192 -5.07 -3.97 -14.29
CA PHE A 192 -5.74 -5.03 -13.53
C PHE A 192 -7.04 -4.59 -12.87
N LEU A 193 -7.16 -3.32 -12.44
CA LEU A 193 -8.40 -2.81 -11.85
C LEU A 193 -9.52 -2.60 -12.88
N LYS A 194 -9.16 -2.36 -14.15
CA LYS A 194 -10.10 -2.12 -15.25
C LYS A 194 -10.61 -3.39 -15.91
N ASP A 195 -9.84 -4.48 -15.84
CA ASP A 195 -10.21 -5.80 -16.41
C ASP A 195 -11.26 -6.54 -15.54
N LYS A 196 -12.15 -5.79 -14.87
CA LYS A 196 -13.09 -6.28 -13.85
C LYS A 196 -14.39 -6.84 -14.45
#